data_AF-A0A0C1IEH7-F1
#
_entry.id   AF-A0A0C1IEH7-F1
#
_cell.length_a   1.000
_cell.length_b   1.000
_cell.length_c   1.000
_cell.angle_alpha   90.00
_cell.angle_beta   90.00
_cell.angle_gamma   90.00
#
_symmetry.space_group_name_H-M   'P 1'
#
loop_
_entity.id
_entity.type
_entity.pdbx_description
1 polymer ?
#
loop_
_entity_poly.entity_id
_entity_poly.type
_entity_poly.pdbx_seq_one_letter_code
_entity_poly.pdbx_strand_id
1 'polypeptide(L)'
;MTMTSKEHTEKRVEEVLGSLDNVLKAETKAHFYTRLRSRMGNDEGVWTNLAAYISRPTVALTFIVLLLAINLFILFSNKDTPPEDSVDNMTALAQEYHFERNSMIDQNTILP
;
A
#
# COMPACT_ATOMS: atom_id res chain seq x y z
N MET A 1 -74.20 -12.27 13.90
CA MET A 1 -73.30 -13.42 13.70
C MET A 1 -71.88 -12.90 13.74
N THR A 2 -71.18 -13.04 14.87
CA THR A 2 -69.84 -12.48 15.09
C THR A 2 -68.80 -13.54 14.70
N MET A 3 -68.12 -13.34 13.57
CA MET A 3 -66.99 -14.17 13.17
C MET A 3 -65.87 -14.09 14.23
N THR A 4 -65.27 -15.23 14.55
CA THR A 4 -64.37 -15.38 15.72
C THR A 4 -62.92 -15.05 15.34
N SER A 5 -62.12 -14.53 16.29
CA SER A 5 -60.74 -14.04 16.06
C SER A 5 -59.82 -15.01 15.29
N LYS A 6 -59.98 -16.33 15.50
CA LYS A 6 -59.19 -17.37 14.82
C LYS A 6 -59.41 -17.38 13.30
N GLU A 7 -60.66 -17.24 12.89
CA GLU A 7 -61.09 -17.17 11.48
C GLU A 7 -60.45 -15.98 10.76
N HIS A 8 -60.21 -14.88 11.47
CA HIS A 8 -59.55 -13.69 10.95
C HIS A 8 -58.05 -13.90 10.65
N THR A 9 -57.36 -14.70 11.47
CA THR A 9 -55.97 -15.09 11.25
C THR A 9 -55.82 -16.07 10.10
N GLU A 10 -56.66 -17.10 10.04
CA GLU A 10 -56.62 -18.08 8.94
C GLU A 10 -56.85 -17.41 7.59
N LYS A 11 -57.83 -16.50 7.52
CA LYS A 11 -58.10 -15.74 6.29
C LYS A 11 -56.94 -14.87 5.83
N ARG A 12 -56.18 -14.27 6.77
CA ARG A 12 -54.97 -13.49 6.45
C ARG A 12 -53.80 -14.37 6.04
N VAL A 13 -53.66 -15.55 6.64
CA VAL A 13 -52.65 -16.52 6.24
C VAL A 13 -52.94 -17.01 4.81
N GLU A 14 -54.19 -17.34 4.52
CA GLU A 14 -54.64 -17.74 3.17
C GLU A 14 -54.42 -16.62 2.14
N GLU A 15 -54.68 -15.35 2.52
CA GLU A 15 -54.46 -14.18 1.68
C GLU A 15 -52.97 -13.93 1.38
N VAL A 16 -52.10 -14.10 2.38
CA VAL A 16 -50.65 -13.98 2.22
C VAL A 16 -50.11 -15.11 1.34
N LEU A 17 -50.55 -16.36 1.58
CA LEU A 17 -50.15 -17.51 0.76
C LEU A 17 -50.63 -17.36 -0.68
N GLY A 18 -51.88 -16.92 -0.89
CA GLY A 18 -52.42 -16.64 -2.22
C GLY A 18 -51.72 -15.48 -2.96
N SER A 19 -51.09 -14.55 -2.24
CA SER A 19 -50.28 -13.48 -2.86
C SER A 19 -48.99 -13.98 -3.49
N LEU A 20 -48.49 -15.15 -3.07
CA LEU A 20 -47.27 -15.77 -3.58
C LEU A 20 -47.53 -16.71 -4.77
N ASP A 21 -48.75 -17.22 -4.95
CA ASP A 21 -49.09 -18.15 -6.04
C ASP A 21 -48.94 -17.55 -7.44
N ASN A 22 -49.02 -16.23 -7.57
CA ASN A 22 -48.84 -15.51 -8.83
C ASN A 22 -47.45 -14.87 -8.98
N VAL A 23 -46.48 -15.24 -8.15
CA VAL A 23 -45.09 -14.79 -8.30
C VAL A 23 -44.49 -15.44 -9.55
N LEU A 24 -44.45 -14.66 -10.63
CA LEU A 24 -43.67 -15.00 -11.81
C LEU A 24 -42.20 -14.71 -11.53
N LYS A 25 -41.32 -15.55 -12.08
CA LYS A 25 -39.87 -15.30 -12.09
C LYS A 25 -39.64 -13.93 -12.72
N ALA A 26 -39.13 -12.99 -11.93
CA ALA A 26 -38.80 -11.65 -12.42
C ALA A 26 -37.75 -11.78 -13.53
N GLU A 27 -38.13 -11.46 -14.76
CA GLU A 27 -37.19 -11.38 -15.87
C GLU A 27 -36.29 -10.17 -15.63
N THR A 28 -35.00 -10.40 -15.44
CA THR A 28 -34.03 -9.33 -15.25
C THR A 28 -33.98 -8.50 -16.53
N LYS A 29 -34.45 -7.25 -16.44
CA LYS A 29 -34.37 -6.29 -17.55
C LYS A 29 -32.91 -6.19 -18.03
N ALA A 30 -32.71 -6.14 -19.35
CA ALA A 30 -31.37 -6.01 -19.93
C ALA A 30 -30.57 -4.88 -19.26
N HIS A 31 -29.30 -5.14 -18.93
CA HIS A 31 -28.39 -4.22 -18.22
C HIS A 31 -28.74 -3.88 -16.76
N PHE A 32 -29.71 -4.55 -16.13
CA PHE A 32 -29.97 -4.39 -14.68
C PHE A 32 -28.72 -4.67 -13.85
N TYR A 33 -28.02 -5.77 -14.16
CA TYR A 33 -26.78 -6.14 -13.49
C TYR A 33 -25.70 -5.05 -13.60
N THR A 34 -25.53 -4.45 -14.79
CA THR A 34 -24.55 -3.38 -15.01
C THR A 34 -24.86 -2.13 -14.19
N ARG A 35 -26.13 -1.72 -14.15
CA ARG A 35 -26.55 -0.55 -13.35
C ARG A 35 -26.42 -0.82 -11.85
N LEU A 36 -26.77 -2.03 -11.43
CA LEU A 36 -26.66 -2.45 -10.05
C LEU A 36 -25.18 -2.52 -9.62
N ARG A 37 -24.32 -3.11 -10.47
CA ARG A 37 -22.87 -3.17 -10.29
C ARG A 37 -22.25 -1.78 -10.26
N SER A 38 -22.69 -0.84 -11.10
CA SER A 38 -22.21 0.55 -11.09
C SER A 38 -22.58 1.28 -9.80
N ARG A 39 -23.73 1.00 -9.20
CA ARG A 39 -24.12 1.59 -7.91
C ARG A 39 -23.40 0.93 -6.72
N MET A 40 -23.12 -0.37 -6.79
CA MET A 40 -22.38 -1.09 -5.74
C MET A 40 -20.85 -0.94 -5.87
N GLY A 41 -20.31 -0.72 -7.07
CA GLY A 41 -18.87 -0.58 -7.32
C GLY A 41 -18.30 0.79 -7.00
N ASN A 42 -19.11 1.73 -6.52
CA ASN A 42 -18.65 3.08 -6.15
C ASN A 42 -17.83 3.11 -4.84
N ASP A 43 -17.66 1.98 -4.17
CA ASP A 43 -16.74 1.85 -3.02
C ASP A 43 -15.26 1.98 -3.41
N GLU A 44 -14.96 2.02 -4.72
CA GLU A 44 -13.63 2.33 -5.27
C GLU A 44 -13.24 3.81 -5.06
N GLY A 45 -14.17 4.68 -4.64
CA GLY A 45 -14.00 6.13 -4.62
C GLY A 45 -12.74 6.62 -3.89
N VAL A 46 -12.29 5.98 -2.81
CA VAL A 46 -11.14 6.49 -2.03
C VAL A 46 -9.82 6.21 -2.74
N TRP A 47 -9.62 4.98 -3.23
CA TRP A 47 -8.41 4.59 -3.96
C TRP A 47 -8.35 5.20 -5.35
N THR A 48 -9.49 5.28 -6.04
CA THR A 48 -9.57 5.89 -7.38
C THR A 48 -9.37 7.40 -7.31
N ASN A 49 -9.89 8.08 -6.29
CA ASN A 49 -9.60 9.50 -6.08
C ASN A 49 -8.14 9.73 -5.67
N LEU A 50 -7.54 8.87 -4.85
CA LEU A 50 -6.13 8.97 -4.48
C LEU A 50 -5.21 8.74 -5.70
N ALA A 51 -5.54 7.77 -6.56
CA ALA A 51 -4.83 7.52 -7.81
C ALA A 51 -4.98 8.68 -8.81
N ALA A 52 -6.17 9.27 -8.91
CA ALA A 52 -6.42 10.47 -9.71
C ALA A 52 -5.72 11.72 -9.13
N TYR A 53 -5.44 11.74 -7.83
CA TYR A 53 -4.74 12.85 -7.18
C TYR A 53 -3.23 12.72 -7.39
N ILE A 54 -2.66 11.52 -7.24
CA ILE A 54 -1.24 11.23 -7.48
C ILE A 54 -0.86 11.40 -8.96
N SER A 55 -1.79 11.17 -9.90
CA SER A 55 -1.55 11.39 -11.33
C SER A 55 -1.48 12.86 -11.74
N ARG A 56 -1.75 13.80 -10.82
CA ARG A 56 -1.56 15.24 -11.11
C ARG A 56 -0.06 15.58 -11.14
N PRO A 57 0.44 16.23 -12.21
CA PRO A 57 1.87 16.54 -12.35
C PRO A 57 2.39 17.43 -11.20
N THR A 58 1.52 18.24 -10.61
CA THR A 58 1.84 19.06 -9.43
C THR A 58 2.22 18.22 -8.21
N VAL A 59 1.57 17.07 -7.99
CA VAL A 59 1.84 16.21 -6.84
C VAL A 59 3.22 15.56 -6.97
N ALA A 60 3.55 15.06 -8.17
CA ALA A 60 4.89 14.56 -8.46
C ALA A 60 5.98 15.62 -8.23
N LEU A 61 5.74 16.86 -8.70
CA LEU A 61 6.67 17.97 -8.50
C LEU A 61 6.87 18.29 -7.01
N THR A 62 5.79 18.37 -6.23
CA THR A 62 5.88 18.60 -4.78
C THR A 62 6.63 17.49 -4.06
N PHE A 63 6.46 16.24 -4.50
CA PHE A 63 7.15 15.10 -3.91
C PHE A 63 8.66 15.14 -4.18
N ILE A 64 9.05 15.48 -5.41
CA ILE A 64 10.46 15.68 -5.78
C ILE A 64 11.07 16.81 -4.95
N VAL A 65 10.39 17.95 -4.84
CA VAL A 65 10.87 19.09 -4.03
C VAL A 65 10.99 18.71 -2.56
N LEU A 66 10.02 17.96 -2.02
CA LEU A 66 10.05 17.47 -0.65
C LEU A 66 11.26 16.54 -0.41
N LEU A 67 11.51 15.58 -1.30
CA LEU A 67 12.67 14.71 -1.22
C LEU A 67 13.98 15.51 -1.24
N LEU A 68 14.06 16.52 -2.10
CA LEU A 68 15.21 17.40 -2.20
C LEU A 68 15.41 18.23 -0.92
N ALA A 69 14.32 18.76 -0.36
CA ALA A 69 14.33 19.52 0.89
C ALA A 69 14.77 18.66 2.08
N ILE A 70 14.32 17.40 2.17
CA ILE A 70 14.75 16.47 3.23
C ILE A 70 16.25 16.20 3.12
N ASN A 71 16.75 15.89 1.93
CA ASN A 71 18.18 15.67 1.72
C ASN A 71 19.01 16.92 2.08
N LEU A 72 18.55 18.09 1.66
CA LEU A 72 19.22 19.36 1.96
C LEU A 72 19.18 19.70 3.45
N PHE A 73 18.07 19.38 4.13
CA PHE A 73 17.92 19.54 5.56
C PHE A 73 18.90 18.65 6.33
N ILE A 74 19.03 17.38 5.95
CA ILE A 74 20.01 16.45 6.54
C ILE A 74 21.44 16.99 6.34
N LEU A 75 21.77 17.47 5.15
CA LEU A 75 23.09 18.06 4.88
C LEU A 75 23.39 19.27 5.79
N PHE A 76 22.38 20.11 6.05
CA PHE A 76 22.56 21.27 6.93
C PHE A 76 22.56 20.91 8.42
N SER A 77 21.83 19.88 8.82
CA SER A 77 21.86 19.35 10.20
C SER A 77 23.16 18.59 10.51
N ASN A 78 23.79 17.98 9.50
CA ASN A 78 25.02 17.20 9.67
C ASN A 78 26.30 18.04 9.48
N LYS A 79 26.24 19.37 9.53
CA LYS A 79 27.43 20.23 9.39
C LYS A 79 28.52 19.98 10.46
N ASP A 80 28.15 19.39 11.59
CA ASP A 80 29.07 19.06 12.69
C ASP A 80 29.46 17.57 12.72
N THR A 81 28.92 16.75 11.82
CA THR A 81 29.31 15.35 11.65
C THR A 81 30.03 15.21 10.30
N PRO A 82 31.35 14.91 10.30
CA PRO A 82 32.04 14.51 9.08
C PRO A 82 31.21 13.45 8.36
N PRO A 83 31.14 13.47 7.01
CA PRO A 83 30.47 12.40 6.28
C PRO A 83 31.05 11.09 6.79
N GLU A 84 30.19 10.20 7.28
CA GLU A 84 30.58 8.88 7.76
C GLU A 84 31.01 8.05 6.55
N ASP A 85 32.26 8.29 6.16
CA ASP A 85 33.34 7.46 5.65
C ASP A 85 33.10 5.93 5.70
N SER A 86 31.99 5.48 5.13
CA SER A 86 31.80 4.08 4.74
C SER A 86 32.81 3.64 3.67
N VAL A 87 33.40 4.60 2.94
CA VAL A 87 34.47 4.37 1.96
C VAL A 87 35.86 4.38 2.62
N ASP A 88 36.06 5.23 3.62
CA ASP A 88 37.37 5.38 4.30
C ASP A 88 37.65 4.21 5.25
N ASN A 89 36.62 3.67 5.92
CA ASN A 89 36.75 2.43 6.69
C ASN A 89 37.13 1.23 5.81
N MET A 90 36.57 1.11 4.60
CA MET A 90 36.91 0.00 3.70
C MET A 90 38.33 0.14 3.12
N THR A 91 38.78 1.38 2.92
CA THR A 91 40.14 1.70 2.43
C THR A 91 41.18 1.51 3.53
N ALA A 92 40.89 1.92 4.78
CA ALA A 92 41.73 1.71 5.94
C ALA A 92 41.89 0.21 6.28
N LEU A 93 40.79 -0.56 6.22
CA LEU A 93 40.83 -2.02 6.42
C LEU A 93 41.68 -2.71 5.34
N ALA A 94 41.54 -2.35 4.07
CA ALA A 94 42.35 -2.92 2.98
C ALA A 94 43.84 -2.57 3.10
N GLN A 95 44.18 -1.37 3.60
CA GLN A 95 45.55 -0.96 3.87
C GLN A 95 46.16 -1.73 5.04
N GLU A 96 45.39 -2.07 6.06
CA GLU A 96 45.84 -2.86 7.22
C GLU A 96 46.14 -4.33 6.84
N TYR A 97 45.34 -4.95 5.97
CA TYR A 97 45.62 -6.30 5.46
C TYR A 97 46.87 -6.40 4.56
N HIS A 98 47.40 -5.27 4.07
CA HIS A 98 48.58 -5.22 3.20
C HIS A 98 49.90 -5.05 3.95
N PHE A 99 49.90 -5.01 5.29
CA PHE A 99 51.12 -4.86 6.09
C PHE A 99 51.38 -6.05 7.00
N GLU A 100 51.71 -7.22 6.45
CA GLU A 100 52.54 -8.24 7.13
C GLU A 100 53.17 -9.21 6.10
N ARG A 101 53.98 -8.68 5.18
CA ARG A 101 54.98 -9.51 4.50
C ARG A 101 56.33 -9.32 5.19
N ASN A 102 56.53 -10.10 6.25
CA ASN A 102 57.80 -10.50 6.85
C ASN A 102 59.04 -9.72 6.39
N SER A 103 59.47 -8.71 7.15
CA SER A 103 60.85 -8.21 7.13
C SER A 103 61.79 -9.06 8.03
N MET A 104 61.45 -10.34 8.26
CA MET A 104 62.18 -11.27 9.13
C MET A 104 62.93 -12.35 8.35
N ILE A 105 63.56 -12.03 7.22
CA ILE A 105 64.65 -12.82 6.66
C ILE A 105 65.70 -11.87 6.09
N ASP A 106 66.40 -11.15 6.97
CA ASP A 106 67.80 -10.75 6.74
C ASP A 106 68.53 -10.54 8.08
N GLN A 107 68.32 -11.46 9.01
CA GLN A 107 69.27 -11.70 10.09
C GLN A 107 70.07 -12.93 9.70
N ASN A 108 71.18 -12.72 8.98
CA ASN A 108 72.41 -13.53 9.01
C ASN A 108 73.06 -13.64 7.61
N THR A 109 73.75 -12.59 7.18
CA THR A 109 74.96 -12.78 6.39
C THR A 109 76.05 -11.86 6.95
N ILE A 110 76.87 -12.42 7.81
CA ILE A 110 78.07 -11.82 8.39
C ILE A 110 79.06 -11.60 7.23
N LEU A 111 79.58 -10.37 7.07
CA LEU A 111 80.72 -10.02 6.21
C LEU A 111 81.97 -10.84 6.63
N PRO A 112 82.95 -11.18 5.77
CA PRO A 112 83.23 -10.79 4.38
C PRO A 112 83.01 -11.89 3.32
#